data_AF-A0A3D5XQ68-F1
#
_entry.id   AF-A0A3D5XQ68-F1
#
_cell.length_a   1.000
_cell.length_b   1.000
_cell.length_c   1.000
_cell.angle_alpha   90.00
_cell.angle_beta   90.00
_cell.angle_gamma   90.00
#
_symmetry.space_group_name_H-M   'P 1'
#
loop_
_entity.id
_entity.type
_entity.pdbx_description
1 polymer ?
#
loop_
_entity_poly.entity_id
_entity_poly.type
_entity_poly.pdbx_seq_one_letter_code
_entity_poly.pdbx_strand_id
1 'polypeptide(L)' 'MNKPVLKFIGRLIVGLFVGVVVGNILDKKFNTTPFIMIGLIVYVVFGSLYILVKGEK' A
#
# COMPACT_ATOMS: atom_id res chain seq x y z
N MET A 1 -6.96 17.08 -13.89
CA MET A 1 -6.43 16.17 -12.84
C MET A 1 -4.93 16.40 -12.71
N ASN A 2 -4.43 16.80 -11.54
CA ASN A 2 -3.01 17.13 -11.36
C ASN A 2 -2.14 15.88 -11.58
N LYS A 3 -1.10 15.98 -12.43
CA LYS A 3 -0.12 14.89 -12.70
C LYS A 3 0.39 14.18 -11.43
N PRO A 4 0.69 14.85 -10.30
CA PRO A 4 1.10 14.18 -9.06
C PRO A 4 -0.01 13.32 -8.44
N VAL A 5 -1.27 13.77 -8.50
CA VAL A 5 -2.42 13.04 -7.96
C VAL A 5 -2.66 11.74 -8.75
N LEU A 6 -2.55 11.78 -10.08
CA LEU A 6 -2.67 10.56 -10.91
C LEU A 6 -1.56 9.54 -10.59
N LYS A 7 -0.32 10.00 -10.39
CA LYS A 7 0.80 9.14 -9.99
C LYS A 7 0.60 8.55 -8.58
N PHE A 8 0.04 9.33 -7.66
CA PHE A 8 -0.31 8.87 -6.31
C PHE A 8 -1.38 7.77 -6.37
N ILE A 9 -2.50 8.03 -7.06
CA ILE A 9 -3.59 7.06 -7.20
C ILE A 9 -3.08 5.76 -7.85
N GLY A 10 -2.25 5.86 -8.89
CA GLY A 10 -1.65 4.69 -9.54
C GLY A 10 -0.81 3.84 -8.59
N ARG A 11 0.06 4.46 -7.78
CA ARG A 11 0.86 3.73 -6.77
C ARG A 11 0.00 3.13 -5.66
N LEU A 12 -1.06 3.83 -5.26
CA LEU A 12 -1.94 3.40 -4.19
C LEU A 12 -2.73 2.15 -4.60
N ILE A 13 -3.29 2.14 -5.82
CA ILE A 13 -4.00 0.99 -6.38
C ILE A 13 -3.05 -0.21 -6.53
N VAL A 14 -1.89 -0.01 -7.14
CA VAL A 14 -0.89 -1.08 -7.32
C VAL A 14 -0.40 -1.60 -5.97
N GLY A 15 -0.09 -0.70 -5.04
CA GLY A 15 0.37 -1.05 -3.70
C GLY A 15 -0.67 -1.83 -2.90
N LEU A 16 -1.95 -1.43 -2.96
CA LEU A 16 -3.03 -2.15 -2.28
C LEU A 16 -3.21 -3.55 -2.86
N PHE A 17 -3.17 -3.67 -4.19
CA PHE A 17 -3.30 -4.97 -4.85
C PHE A 17 -2.15 -5.91 -4.45
N VAL A 18 -0.92 -5.41 -4.48
CA VAL A 18 0.27 -6.16 -4.03
C VAL A 18 0.17 -6.49 -2.54
N GLY A 19 -0.22 -5.54 -1.69
CA GLY A 19 -0.35 -5.73 -0.25
C GLY A 19 -1.39 -6.78 0.13
N VAL A 20 -2.53 -6.82 -0.57
CA VAL A 20 -3.56 -7.85 -0.37
C VAL A 20 -3.06 -9.21 -0.84
N VAL A 21 -2.47 -9.33 -2.04
CA VAL A 21 -2.00 -10.61 -2.57
C VAL A 21 -0.85 -11.16 -1.72
N VAL A 22 0.17 -10.36 -1.47
CA VAL A 22 1.35 -10.74 -0.68
C VAL A 22 0.96 -10.99 0.77
N GLY A 23 0.13 -10.12 1.36
CA GLY A 23 -0.37 -10.26 2.73
C GLY A 23 -1.13 -11.56 2.92
N ASN A 24 -2.05 -11.90 2.02
CA ASN A 24 -2.82 -13.14 2.12
C ASN A 24 -1.94 -14.40 1.93
N ILE A 25 -0.92 -14.35 1.07
CA ILE A 25 0.06 -15.43 0.93
C ILE A 25 0.88 -15.60 2.22
N LEU A 26 1.36 -14.49 2.79
CA LEU A 26 2.16 -14.50 4.02
C LEU A 26 1.31 -14.97 5.20
N ASP A 27 0.10 -14.46 5.37
CA ASP A 27 -0.80 -14.85 6.45
C ASP A 27 -1.11 -16.36 6.40
N LYS A 28 -1.33 -16.92 5.20
CA LYS A 28 -1.47 -18.36 5.01
C LYS A 28 -0.18 -19.14 5.30
N LYS A 29 0.98 -18.61 4.91
CA LYS A 29 2.27 -19.28 5.10
C LYS A 29 2.71 -19.30 6.56
N PHE A 30 2.42 -18.24 7.30
CA PHE A 30 2.81 -18.08 8.70
C PHE A 30 1.71 -18.47 9.69
N ASN A 31 0.54 -18.93 9.21
CA ASN A 31 -0.64 -19.21 10.03
C ASN A 31 -1.01 -18.04 10.96
N THR A 32 -0.71 -16.82 10.51
CA THR A 32 -1.06 -15.61 11.24
C THR A 32 -2.48 -15.20 10.88
N THR A 33 -3.19 -14.68 11.87
CA THR A 33 -4.38 -13.85 11.66
C THR A 33 -4.03 -12.70 10.70
N PRO A 34 -5.00 -12.01 10.06
CA PRO A 34 -4.78 -11.09 8.92
C PRO A 34 -3.99 -9.79 9.27
N PHE A 35 -3.15 -9.82 10.30
CA PHE A 35 -2.27 -8.76 10.74
C PHE A 35 -1.18 -8.43 9.71
N ILE A 36 -0.61 -9.41 8.98
CA ILE A 36 0.42 -9.09 7.97
C ILE A 36 -0.21 -8.33 6.81
N MET A 37 -1.37 -8.80 6.33
CA MET A 37 -2.11 -8.08 5.30
C MET A 37 -2.51 -6.67 5.75
N ILE A 38 -3.04 -6.51 6.97
CA ILE A 38 -3.37 -5.18 7.52
C ILE A 38 -2.12 -4.29 7.61
N GLY A 39 -1.01 -4.81 8.12
CA GLY A 39 0.25 -4.08 8.22
C GLY A 39 0.76 -3.61 6.85
N LEU A 40 0.67 -4.46 5.83
CA LEU A 40 1.04 -4.11 4.45
C LEU A 40 0.12 -3.04 3.86
N ILE A 41 -1.19 -3.12 4.10
CA ILE A 41 -2.15 -2.10 3.64
C ILE A 41 -1.83 -0.75 4.29
N VAL A 42 -1.62 -0.74 5.61
CA VAL A 42 -1.23 0.46 6.36
C VAL A 42 0.07 1.04 5.80
N TYR A 43 1.10 0.20 5.61
CA TYR A 43 2.37 0.63 5.04
C TYR A 43 2.21 1.27 3.65
N VAL A 44 1.38 0.70 2.78
CA VAL A 44 1.10 1.23 1.43
C VAL A 44 0.40 2.59 1.52
N VAL A 45 -0.61 2.73 2.38
CA VAL A 45 -1.37 3.98 2.53
C VAL A 45 -0.47 5.08 3.07
N PHE A 46 0.23 4.83 4.18
CA PHE A 46 1.14 5.81 4.77
C PHE A 46 2.34 6.11 3.89
N GLY A 47 2.92 5.12 3.22
CA GLY A 47 4.02 5.31 2.28
C GLY A 47 3.60 6.13 1.06
N SER A 48 2.40 5.88 0.53
CA SER A 48 1.86 6.68 -0.57
C SER A 48 1.62 8.12 -0.14
N LEU A 49 1.05 8.34 1.05
CA LEU A 49 0.82 9.68 1.62
C LEU A 49 2.14 10.42 1.87
N TYR A 50 3.14 9.73 2.43
CA TYR A 50 4.46 10.30 2.67
C TYR A 50 5.11 10.81 1.38
N ILE A 51 5.02 10.03 0.29
CA ILE A 51 5.59 10.45 -0.99
C ILE A 51 4.78 11.60 -1.61
N LEU A 52 3.47 11.66 -1.41
CA LEU A 52 2.66 12.79 -1.87
C LEU A 52 3.07 14.08 -1.15
N VAL A 53 3.14 14.05 0.19
CA VAL A 53 3.53 15.21 1.01
C VAL A 53 4.98 15.63 0.75
N LYS A 54 5.89 14.67 0.60
CA LYS A 54 7.30 14.96 0.28
C LYS A 54 7.50 15.44 -1.16
N GLY A 55 6.70 14.95 -2.10
CA GLY A 55 6.77 15.31 -3.51
C GLY A 55 6.07 16.63 -3.87
N GLU A 56 5.32 17.23 -2.94
CA GLU A 56 4.78 18.59 -3.05
C GLU A 56 5.73 19.67 -2.48
N LYS A 57 6.84 19.29 -1.83
CA LYS A 57 7.94 20.20 -1.48
C LYS A 57 8.99 20.24 -2.59
#